data_AF-A0AB38D3I6-F1
#
_entry.id   AF-A0AB38D3I6-F1
#
_cell.length_a   1.000
_cell.length_b   1.000
_cell.length_c   1.000
_cell.angle_alpha   90.00
_cell.angle_beta   90.00
_cell.angle_gamma   90.00
#
_symmetry.space_group_name_H-M   'P 1'
#
loop_
_entity.id
_entity.type
_entity.pdbx_description
1 polymer ?
#
loop_
_entity_poly.entity_id
_entity_poly.type
_entity_poly.pdbx_seq_one_letter_code
_entity_poly.pdbx_strand_id
1 'polypeptide(L)'
;MGDRLHVDPIDLLMSSDRLATLEREHKEVHTAANETLKTAVSKWIGTSAAALEGKLGFLQKISDNVEHELEHNSKALRQIGHEFERTDEMNAERILVTRQGR
;
A
#
# COMPACT_ATOMS: atom_id res chain seq x y z
N MET A 1 -29.62 2.85 2.86
CA MET A 1 -29.28 2.45 4.24
C MET A 1 -27.89 1.86 4.17
N GLY A 2 -26.88 2.54 4.68
CA GLY A 2 -25.52 2.03 4.68
C GLY A 2 -25.42 0.88 5.68
N ASP A 3 -24.89 -0.25 5.24
CA ASP A 3 -24.55 -1.34 6.16
C ASP A 3 -23.63 -0.79 7.25
N ARG A 4 -23.89 -1.20 8.49
CA ARG A 4 -23.09 -0.76 9.63
C ARG A 4 -21.73 -1.43 9.48
N LEU A 5 -20.76 -0.66 8.98
CA LEU A 5 -19.37 -1.07 8.84
C LEU A 5 -18.83 -1.43 10.22
N HIS A 6 -18.67 -2.73 10.48
CA HIS A 6 -18.02 -3.23 11.69
C HIS A 6 -16.51 -3.15 11.46
N VAL A 7 -15.93 -2.00 11.82
CA VAL A 7 -14.51 -1.72 11.61
C VAL A 7 -13.80 -1.79 12.95
N ASP A 8 -12.77 -2.61 13.03
CA ASP A 8 -11.81 -2.62 14.13
C ASP A 8 -10.59 -1.76 13.73
N PRO A 9 -10.31 -0.64 14.42
CA PRO A 9 -9.17 0.21 14.11
C PRO A 9 -7.82 -0.50 14.22
N ILE A 10 -7.70 -1.48 15.14
CA ILE A 10 -6.46 -2.25 15.31
C ILE A 10 -6.23 -3.14 14.09
N ASP A 11 -7.27 -3.81 13.58
CA ASP A 11 -7.17 -4.63 12.37
C ASP A 11 -6.79 -3.78 11.14
N LEU A 12 -7.28 -2.54 11.05
CA LEU A 12 -6.91 -1.61 9.98
C LEU A 12 -5.43 -1.21 10.04
N LEU A 13 -4.93 -0.87 11.23
CA LEU A 13 -3.53 -0.51 11.43
C LEU A 13 -2.61 -1.70 11.15
N MET A 14 -2.95 -2.89 11.64
CA MET A 14 -2.21 -4.12 11.33
C MET A 14 -2.21 -4.43 9.84
N SER A 15 -3.33 -4.20 9.15
CA SER A 15 -3.43 -4.38 7.71
C SER A 15 -2.59 -3.36 6.94
N SER A 16 -2.56 -2.10 7.39
CA SER A 16 -1.69 -1.06 6.84
C SER A 16 -0.21 -1.42 6.96
N ASP A 17 0.23 -1.89 8.13
CA ASP A 17 1.62 -2.30 8.37
C ASP A 17 2.02 -3.53 7.53
N ARG A 18 1.08 -4.46 7.34
CA ARG A 18 1.28 -5.61 6.45
C ARG A 18 1.43 -5.18 5.00
N LEU A 19 0.59 -4.25 4.51
CA LEU A 19 0.71 -3.72 3.16
C LEU A 19 2.03 -2.97 2.96
N ALA A 20 2.46 -2.17 3.94
CA ALA A 20 3.75 -1.47 3.87
C ALA A 20 4.95 -2.46 3.85
N THR A 21 4.82 -3.59 4.54
CA THR A 21 5.83 -4.66 4.49
C THR A 21 5.88 -5.29 3.10
N LEU A 22 4.71 -5.64 2.54
CA LEU A 22 4.61 -6.21 1.19
C LEU A 22 5.12 -5.25 0.11
N GLU A 23 4.86 -3.95 0.25
CA GLU A 23 5.37 -2.90 -0.63
C GLU A 23 6.91 -2.93 -0.66
N ARG A 24 7.55 -2.92 0.52
CA ARG A 24 9.01 -2.97 0.65
C ARG A 24 9.60 -4.24 0.04
N GLU A 25 9.01 -5.39 0.33
CA GLU A 25 9.46 -6.68 -0.22
C GLU A 25 9.31 -6.73 -1.75
N HIS A 26 8.18 -6.26 -2.27
CA HIS A 26 7.93 -6.16 -3.70
C HIS A 26 8.97 -5.26 -4.38
N LYS A 27 9.24 -4.08 -3.82
CA LYS A 27 10.22 -3.12 -4.33
C LYS A 27 11.64 -3.70 -4.38
N GLU A 28 12.05 -4.40 -3.33
CA GLU A 28 13.37 -5.02 -3.24
C GLU A 28 13.55 -6.08 -4.32
N VAL A 29 12.60 -7.02 -4.43
CA VAL A 29 12.65 -8.11 -5.41
C VAL A 29 12.60 -7.57 -6.85
N HIS A 30 11.72 -6.60 -7.12
CA HIS A 30 11.60 -6.03 -8.46
C HIS A 30 12.80 -5.19 -8.88
N THR A 31 13.42 -4.46 -7.95
CA THR A 31 14.65 -3.73 -8.23
C THR A 31 15.76 -4.69 -8.63
N ALA A 32 15.98 -5.75 -7.84
CA ALA A 32 16.99 -6.77 -8.14
C ALA A 32 16.73 -7.51 -9.46
N ALA A 33 15.46 -7.83 -9.75
CA ALA A 33 15.07 -8.45 -11.01
C ALA A 33 15.33 -7.51 -12.21
N ASN A 34 14.97 -6.23 -12.10
CA ASN A 34 15.19 -5.23 -13.14
C ASN A 34 16.69 -5.00 -13.41
N GLU A 35 17.53 -4.97 -12.38
CA GLU A 35 18.99 -4.86 -12.54
C GLU A 35 19.59 -6.09 -13.24
N THR A 36 19.16 -7.29 -12.85
CA THR A 36 19.57 -8.55 -13.49
C THR A 36 19.18 -8.55 -14.97
N LEU A 37 17.95 -8.14 -15.27
CA LEU A 37 17.42 -8.10 -16.64
C LEU A 37 18.13 -7.05 -17.50
N LYS A 38 18.39 -5.84 -16.98
CA LYS A 38 19.18 -4.80 -17.68
C LYS A 38 20.59 -5.32 -18.02
N THR A 39 21.22 -6.03 -17.10
CA THR A 39 22.54 -6.63 -17.31
C THR A 39 22.52 -7.75 -18.35
N ALA A 40 21.43 -8.52 -18.45
CA ALA A 40 21.27 -9.56 -19.46
C ALA A 40 21.01 -8.96 -20.86
N VAL A 41 20.15 -7.94 -20.95
CA VAL A 41 19.76 -7.28 -22.21
C VAL A 41 20.94 -6.58 -22.88
N SER A 42 21.84 -5.96 -22.10
CA SER A 42 23.01 -5.26 -22.64
C SER A 42 23.94 -6.14 -23.48
N LYS A 43 23.79 -7.47 -23.38
CA LYS A 43 24.53 -8.47 -24.15
C LYS A 43 23.82 -8.92 -25.42
N TRP A 44 22.58 -8.48 -25.65
CA TRP A 44 21.75 -8.93 -26.77
C TRP A 44 21.71 -7.85 -27.87
N ILE A 45 21.71 -8.28 -29.13
CA ILE A 45 21.76 -7.39 -30.29
C ILE A 45 20.65 -7.79 -31.28
N GLY A 46 20.00 -6.80 -31.90
CA GLY A 46 19.02 -7.01 -32.97
C GLY A 46 17.56 -6.94 -32.52
N THR A 47 16.65 -7.42 -33.38
CA THR A 47 15.19 -7.33 -33.19
C THR A 47 14.69 -8.06 -31.94
N SER A 48 15.35 -9.14 -31.53
CA SER A 48 15.05 -9.86 -30.28
C SER A 48 15.40 -9.04 -29.04
N ALA A 49 16.46 -8.23 -29.08
CA ALA A 49 16.83 -7.33 -27.99
C ALA A 49 15.78 -6.23 -27.81
N ALA A 50 15.37 -5.57 -28.90
CA ALA A 50 14.32 -4.55 -28.87
C ALA A 50 12.97 -5.10 -28.37
N ALA A 51 12.62 -6.33 -28.77
CA ALA A 51 11.41 -7.00 -28.27
C ALA A 51 11.49 -7.30 -26.77
N LEU A 52 12.67 -7.68 -26.25
CA LEU A 52 12.86 -7.91 -24.82
C LEU A 52 12.81 -6.60 -24.04
N GLU A 53 13.44 -5.53 -24.51
CA GLU A 53 13.37 -4.20 -23.92
C GLU A 53 11.92 -3.71 -23.79
N GLY A 54 11.10 -3.90 -24.82
CA GLY A 54 9.68 -3.57 -24.78
C GLY A 54 8.92 -4.35 -23.70
N LYS A 55 9.17 -5.65 -23.57
CA LYS A 55 8.57 -6.48 -22.50
C LYS A 55 9.04 -6.06 -21.11
N LEU A 56 10.31 -5.69 -20.96
CA LEU A 56 10.84 -5.19 -19.69
C LEU A 56 10.22 -3.86 -19.30
N GLY A 57 10.09 -2.93 -20.24
CA GLY A 57 9.40 -1.67 -19.98
C GLY A 57 7.94 -1.88 -19.57
N PHE A 58 7.25 -2.87 -20.14
CA PHE A 58 5.90 -3.23 -19.72
C PHE A 58 5.84 -3.83 -18.31
N LEU A 59 6.75 -4.77 -17.99
CA LEU A 59 6.83 -5.36 -16.66
C LEU A 59 7.20 -4.33 -15.59
N GLN A 60 8.09 -3.39 -15.92
CA GLN A 60 8.46 -2.29 -15.02
C GLN A 60 7.26 -1.39 -14.72
N LYS A 61 6.45 -1.04 -15.73
CA LYS A 61 5.20 -0.29 -15.52
C LYS A 61 4.20 -1.02 -14.62
N ILE A 62 4.05 -2.34 -14.79
CA ILE A 62 3.17 -3.13 -13.90
C ILE A 62 3.69 -3.09 -12.47
N SER A 63 5.00 -3.28 -12.28
CA SER A 63 5.64 -3.21 -10.96
C SER A 63 5.40 -1.85 -10.30
N ASP A 64 5.62 -0.76 -11.04
CA ASP A 64 5.42 0.60 -10.53
C ASP A 64 3.96 0.83 -10.12
N ASN A 65 3.00 0.28 -10.88
CA ASN A 65 1.59 0.35 -10.54
C ASN A 65 1.25 -0.44 -9.27
N VAL A 66 1.80 -1.64 -9.11
CA VAL A 66 1.59 -2.46 -7.90
C VAL A 66 2.17 -1.77 -6.66
N GLU A 67 3.37 -1.19 -6.77
CA GLU A 67 3.98 -0.39 -5.69
C GLU A 67 3.07 0.78 -5.30
N HIS A 68 2.58 1.53 -6.29
CA HIS A 68 1.67 2.65 -6.04
C HIS A 68 0.36 2.24 -5.34
N GLU A 69 -0.27 1.15 -5.78
CA GLU A 69 -1.52 0.67 -5.18
C GLU A 69 -1.31 0.15 -3.75
N LEU A 70 -0.18 -0.51 -3.46
CA LEU A 70 0.15 -0.95 -2.11
C LEU A 70 0.38 0.25 -1.17
N GLU A 71 1.15 1.25 -1.61
CA GLU A 71 1.41 2.47 -0.85
C GLU A 71 0.08 3.23 -0.59
N HIS A 72 -0.73 3.41 -1.62
CA HIS A 72 -2.01 4.10 -1.54
C HIS A 72 -2.95 3.40 -0.55
N ASN A 73 -3.11 2.09 -0.65
CA ASN A 73 -3.98 1.32 0.24
C ASN A 73 -3.45 1.30 1.69
N SER A 74 -2.14 1.19 1.89
CA SER A 74 -1.54 1.26 3.22
C SER A 74 -1.83 2.60 3.91
N LYS A 75 -1.68 3.71 3.18
CA LYS A 75 -1.99 5.06 3.68
C LYS A 75 -3.48 5.23 3.99
N ALA A 76 -4.35 4.75 3.10
CA ALA A 76 -5.80 4.84 3.29
C ALA A 76 -6.26 4.08 4.55
N LEU A 77 -5.79 2.84 4.74
CA LEU A 77 -6.15 2.05 5.93
C LEU A 77 -5.66 2.71 7.22
N ARG A 78 -4.42 3.24 7.24
CA ARG A 78 -3.88 3.96 8.39
C ARG A 78 -4.69 5.21 8.71
N GLN A 79 -5.03 5.99 7.69
CA GLN A 79 -5.86 7.18 7.85
C GLN A 79 -7.24 6.83 8.43
N ILE A 80 -7.89 5.80 7.90
CA ILE A 80 -9.20 5.35 8.39
C ILE A 80 -9.08 4.91 9.86
N GLY A 81 -8.06 4.12 10.21
CA GLY A 81 -7.82 3.70 11.61
C GLY A 81 -7.74 4.88 12.57
N HIS A 82 -6.93 5.90 12.24
CA HIS A 82 -6.80 7.09 13.09
C HIS A 82 -8.09 7.94 13.18
N GLU A 83 -8.90 8.00 12.13
CA GLU A 83 -10.19 8.71 12.18
C GLU A 83 -11.20 8.00 13.09
N PHE A 84 -11.20 6.66 13.11
CA PHE A 84 -12.04 5.90 14.02
C PHE A 84 -11.61 6.11 15.48
N GLU A 85 -10.31 6.01 15.79
CA GLU A 85 -9.78 6.26 17.15
C GLU A 85 -10.15 7.66 17.63
N ARG A 86 -9.89 8.70 16.82
CA ARG A 86 -10.22 10.08 17.16
C ARG A 86 -11.71 10.28 17.42
N THR A 87 -12.56 9.69 16.58
CA THR A 87 -14.02 9.81 16.73
C THR A 87 -14.48 9.14 18.03
N ASP A 88 -13.90 8.00 18.37
CA ASP A 88 -14.24 7.28 19.61
C ASP A 88 -13.79 8.06 20.85
N GLU A 89 -12.58 8.62 20.84
CA GLU A 89 -12.06 9.52 21.89
C GLU A 89 -12.97 10.74 22.09
N MET A 90 -13.32 11.45 21.01
CA MET A 90 -14.22 12.61 21.08
C MET A 90 -15.59 12.25 21.65
N ASN A 91 -16.12 11.06 21.31
CA ASN A 91 -17.40 10.60 21.84
C ASN A 91 -17.30 10.23 23.32
N ALA A 92 -16.22 9.58 23.75
CA ALA A 92 -15.96 9.26 25.15
C ALA A 92 -15.88 10.52 26.01
N GLU A 93 -15.15 11.55 25.54
CA GLU A 93 -15.08 12.86 26.20
C GLU A 93 -16.46 13.50 26.36
N ARG A 94 -17.28 13.52 25.30
CA ARG A 94 -18.64 14.07 25.35
C ARG A 94 -19.53 13.35 26.37
N ILE A 95 -19.42 12.03 26.47
CA ILE A 95 -20.16 11.23 27.45
C ILE A 95 -19.72 11.58 28.87
N LEU A 96 -18.41 11.71 29.11
CA LEU A 96 -17.86 12.09 30.42
C LEU A 96 -18.31 13.48 30.86
N VAL A 97 -18.22 14.47 29.97
CA VAL A 97 -18.70 15.85 30.23
C VAL A 97 -20.20 15.85 30.55
N THR A 98 -21.01 15.12 29.78
CA THR A 98 -22.45 15.01 30.02
C THR A 98 -22.77 14.36 31.37
N ARG A 99 -21.94 13.42 31.84
CA ARG A 99 -22.07 12.78 33.16
C ARG A 99 -21.66 13.70 34.32
N GLN A 100 -20.66 14.57 34.12
CA GLN A 100 -20.16 15.49 35.14
C GLN A 100 -21.01 16.76 35.27
N GLY A 101 -21.72 17.17 34.23
CA GLY A 101 -22.63 18.33 34.22
C GLY A 101 -24.02 18.07 34.81
N ARG A 102 -24.20 16.99 35.59
CA ARG A 102 -25.47 16.59 36.19
C ARG A 102 -25.35 16.42 37.70
#